data_AF-A0A7X3L8W1-F1
#
_entry.id   AF-A0A7X3L8W1-F1
#
_cell.length_a   1.000
_cell.length_b   1.000
_cell.length_c   1.000
_cell.angle_alpha   90.00
_cell.angle_beta   90.00
_cell.angle_gamma   90.00
#
_symmetry.space_group_name_H-M   'P 1'
#
loop_
_entity.id
_entity.type
_entity.pdbx_description
1 polymer ?
#
loop_
_entity_poly.entity_id
_entity_poly.type
_entity_poly.pdbx_seq_one_letter_code
_entity_poly.pdbx_strand_id
1 'polypeptide(L)'
;MANGRPSHIGGGRHDLLDAVSRAARRAKSMSCLPQVFSTFRPVVERWYLACCDDAGVTPAEVPLKLEDLALEVPRTFRSEFAAVTPPPAVRITWNGLASLWAFSQAVVRVGRPMFEAQRTADPTAGPPQLAIGGELEEGLHLFELSSRLSRNKFDGWVDWAPVPDPDAVGASLGGNRTFENALGWIMRHELAHLRLNHHAVAEPLPHEAKEQEFQADAQATHWMKGSLQVDPGRALETRPSETELDLERRALGMFTGLAWVAQFELVPHGNSSTHPPVMDRIGRMIGDLRLADDSFACEMLSYVTKVLVDPEGVWPPDQEVPTAKDAAMEAMFRLSRAVAAFKG
;
A
#
# COMPACT_ATOMS: atom_id res chain seq x y z
N MET A 1 -58.34 -51.59 -17.50
CA MET A 1 -57.22 -52.46 -17.08
C MET A 1 -55.99 -51.59 -16.89
N ALA A 2 -55.38 -51.67 -15.69
CA ALA A 2 -53.96 -51.45 -15.33
C ALA A 2 -53.23 -50.18 -15.82
N ASN A 3 -52.31 -49.53 -15.11
CA ASN A 3 -51.74 -49.55 -13.75
C ASN A 3 -50.70 -48.40 -13.78
N GLY A 4 -50.39 -47.71 -12.68
CA GLY A 4 -49.06 -47.08 -12.58
C GLY A 4 -48.89 -45.79 -11.76
N ARG A 5 -48.91 -45.94 -10.43
CA ARG A 5 -48.11 -45.27 -9.36
C ARG A 5 -47.94 -43.72 -9.27
N PRO A 6 -47.95 -43.18 -8.03
CA PRO A 6 -47.61 -41.78 -7.72
C PRO A 6 -46.10 -41.60 -7.55
N SER A 7 -45.55 -40.50 -8.06
CA SER A 7 -44.16 -40.05 -7.81
C SER A 7 -44.10 -39.13 -6.60
N HIS A 8 -43.32 -39.54 -5.61
CA HIS A 8 -42.98 -38.79 -4.40
C HIS A 8 -42.38 -37.40 -4.71
N ILE A 9 -43.00 -36.35 -4.16
CA ILE A 9 -42.36 -35.05 -3.95
C ILE A 9 -41.71 -35.12 -2.57
N GLY A 10 -40.39 -35.30 -2.53
CA GLY A 10 -39.65 -35.45 -1.27
C GLY A 10 -38.15 -35.38 -1.48
N GLY A 11 -37.64 -34.25 -1.97
CA GLY A 11 -36.19 -34.02 -2.15
C GLY A 11 -35.70 -32.59 -1.91
N GLY A 12 -36.57 -31.57 -1.97
CA GLY A 12 -36.12 -30.17 -2.07
C GLY A 12 -35.53 -29.52 -0.81
N ARG A 13 -35.65 -30.11 0.39
CA ARG A 13 -35.13 -29.50 1.63
C ARG A 13 -33.76 -29.99 2.05
N HIS A 14 -33.39 -31.23 1.71
CA HIS A 14 -32.08 -31.79 2.08
C HIS A 14 -30.98 -31.27 1.14
N ASP A 15 -31.28 -31.15 -0.16
CA ASP A 15 -30.34 -30.64 -1.17
C ASP A 15 -30.03 -29.14 -1.01
N LEU A 16 -30.99 -28.35 -0.52
CA LEU A 16 -30.77 -26.93 -0.23
C LEU A 16 -29.89 -26.74 1.02
N LEU A 17 -30.09 -27.55 2.06
CA LEU A 17 -29.27 -27.52 3.28
C LEU A 17 -27.85 -28.04 3.00
N ASP A 18 -27.70 -29.05 2.15
CA ASP A 18 -26.38 -29.54 1.74
C ASP A 18 -25.67 -28.59 0.75
N ALA A 19 -26.41 -27.86 -0.11
CA ALA A 19 -25.83 -26.80 -0.94
C ALA A 19 -25.38 -25.59 -0.10
N VAL A 20 -26.18 -25.17 0.88
CA VAL A 20 -25.82 -24.12 1.85
C VAL A 20 -24.68 -24.58 2.76
N SER A 21 -24.66 -25.85 3.17
CA SER A 21 -23.56 -26.42 3.98
C SER A 21 -22.29 -26.60 3.16
N ARG A 22 -22.36 -26.92 1.86
CA ARG A 22 -21.21 -26.96 0.94
C ARG A 22 -20.70 -25.57 0.57
N ALA A 23 -21.58 -24.58 0.42
CA ALA A 23 -21.21 -23.18 0.24
C ALA A 23 -20.59 -22.61 1.52
N ALA A 24 -21.13 -22.93 2.70
CA ALA A 24 -20.54 -22.58 4.00
C ALA A 24 -19.24 -23.34 4.30
N ARG A 25 -19.08 -24.57 3.78
CA ARG A 25 -17.83 -25.34 3.86
C ARG A 25 -16.76 -24.89 2.86
N ARG A 26 -17.15 -24.40 1.67
CA ARG A 26 -16.25 -23.72 0.72
C ARG A 26 -15.88 -22.31 1.22
N ALA A 27 -16.81 -21.58 1.83
CA ALA A 27 -16.51 -20.34 2.52
C ALA A 27 -15.60 -20.55 3.75
N LYS A 28 -15.65 -21.74 4.38
CA LYS A 28 -14.71 -22.17 5.44
C LYS A 28 -13.28 -22.44 4.97
N SER A 29 -13.01 -22.39 3.66
CA SER A 29 -11.67 -22.53 3.08
C SER A 29 -11.08 -21.21 2.58
N MET A 30 -11.81 -20.10 2.68
CA MET A 30 -11.19 -18.78 2.62
C MET A 30 -10.72 -18.47 4.03
N SER A 31 -9.42 -18.58 4.26
CA SER A 31 -8.83 -18.23 5.56
C SER A 31 -9.19 -16.77 5.85
N CYS A 32 -9.85 -16.53 6.99
CA CYS A 32 -10.19 -15.17 7.38
C CYS A 32 -8.88 -14.39 7.55
N LEU A 33 -8.83 -13.15 7.04
CA LEU A 33 -7.61 -12.33 7.06
C LEU A 33 -6.95 -12.23 8.45
N PRO A 34 -7.69 -12.14 9.59
CA PRO A 34 -7.08 -12.18 10.92
C PRO A 34 -6.27 -13.44 11.19
N GLN A 35 -6.71 -14.60 10.68
CA GLN A 35 -6.01 -15.87 10.84
C GLN A 35 -4.77 -15.93 9.94
N VAL A 36 -4.87 -15.43 8.70
CA VAL A 36 -3.74 -15.39 7.76
C VAL A 36 -2.62 -14.49 8.26
N PHE A 37 -2.98 -13.34 8.84
CA PHE A 37 -2.04 -12.34 9.32
C PHE A 37 -1.73 -12.46 10.82
N SER A 38 -2.11 -13.56 11.48
CA SER A 38 -1.92 -13.69 12.93
C SER A 38 -0.45 -13.60 13.35
N THR A 39 0.47 -14.08 12.50
CA THR A 39 1.93 -14.01 12.70
C THR A 39 2.46 -12.58 12.63
N PHE A 40 1.79 -11.68 11.90
CA PHE A 40 2.14 -10.27 11.79
C PHE A 40 1.61 -9.42 12.93
N ARG A 41 0.64 -9.89 13.72
CA ARG A 41 0.06 -9.09 14.81
C ARG A 41 1.13 -8.52 15.77
N PRO A 42 2.12 -9.30 16.27
CA PRO A 42 3.18 -8.74 17.11
C PRO A 42 4.05 -7.70 16.39
N VAL A 43 4.24 -7.83 15.07
CA VAL A 43 4.98 -6.85 14.25
C VAL A 43 4.21 -5.53 14.19
N VAL A 44 2.90 -5.60 13.94
CA VAL A 44 2.00 -4.43 13.91
C VAL A 44 1.99 -3.72 15.27
N GLU A 45 1.85 -4.47 16.37
CA GLU A 45 1.84 -3.92 17.73
C GLU A 45 3.19 -3.28 18.10
N ARG A 46 4.32 -3.91 17.73
CA ARG A 46 5.66 -3.33 17.94
C ARG A 46 5.84 -2.01 17.19
N TRP A 47 5.43 -1.96 15.92
CA TRP A 47 5.50 -0.73 15.15
C TRP A 47 4.61 0.36 15.72
N TYR A 48 3.41 0.01 16.17
CA TYR A 48 2.51 0.95 16.79
C TYR A 48 3.11 1.61 18.05
N LEU A 49 3.80 0.82 18.89
CA LEU A 49 4.52 1.35 20.05
C LEU A 49 5.58 2.38 19.64
N ALA A 50 6.41 2.06 18.64
CA ALA A 50 7.41 3.00 18.14
C ALA A 50 6.76 4.28 17.54
N CYS A 51 5.60 4.16 16.90
CA CYS A 51 4.87 5.32 16.39
C CYS A 51 4.29 6.17 17.53
N CYS A 52 3.82 5.55 18.61
CA CYS A 52 3.34 6.24 19.81
C CYS A 52 4.46 7.04 20.49
N ASP A 53 5.66 6.44 20.58
CA ASP A 53 6.85 7.11 21.14
C ASP A 53 7.19 8.37 20.34
N ASP A 54 7.21 8.29 19.00
CA ASP A 54 7.46 9.45 18.13
C ASP A 54 6.39 10.54 18.28
N ALA A 55 5.12 10.14 18.41
CA ALA A 55 3.99 11.04 18.58
C ALA A 55 3.88 11.63 20.00
N GLY A 56 4.62 11.11 20.97
CA GLY A 56 4.56 11.50 22.38
C GLY A 56 3.22 11.15 23.04
N VAL A 57 2.68 9.97 22.73
CA VAL A 57 1.43 9.43 23.31
C VAL A 57 1.66 8.01 23.80
N THR A 58 0.74 7.50 24.62
CA THR A 58 0.75 6.11 25.06
C THR A 58 -0.36 5.28 24.39
N PRO A 59 -0.20 3.96 24.24
CA PRO A 59 -1.27 3.08 23.77
C PRO A 59 -2.53 3.07 24.67
N ALA A 60 -2.39 3.52 25.93
CA ALA A 60 -3.54 3.68 26.83
C ALA A 60 -4.37 4.92 26.48
N GLU A 61 -3.72 5.99 26.02
CA GLU A 61 -4.39 7.22 25.58
C GLU A 61 -4.96 7.07 24.17
N VAL A 62 -4.21 6.43 23.27
CA VAL A 62 -4.61 6.16 21.90
C VAL A 62 -4.42 4.66 21.64
N PRO A 63 -5.43 3.81 21.83
CA PRO A 63 -5.32 2.39 21.54
C PRO A 63 -5.29 2.11 20.03
N LEU A 64 -4.55 1.07 19.66
CA LEU A 64 -4.65 0.44 18.33
C LEU A 64 -5.85 -0.52 18.30
N LYS A 65 -6.68 -0.41 17.26
CA LYS A 65 -7.80 -1.31 17.00
C LYS A 65 -7.60 -2.03 15.66
N LEU A 66 -7.42 -3.35 15.73
CA LEU A 66 -7.40 -4.21 14.55
C LEU A 66 -8.79 -4.83 14.36
N GLU A 67 -9.47 -4.45 13.29
CA GLU A 67 -10.89 -4.77 13.10
C GLU A 67 -11.12 -5.61 11.82
N ASP A 68 -11.97 -6.62 11.96
CA ASP A 68 -12.53 -7.36 10.82
C ASP A 68 -13.92 -6.80 10.53
N LEU A 69 -14.00 -5.91 9.54
CA LEU A 69 -15.24 -5.27 9.13
C LEU A 69 -16.00 -6.08 8.06
N ALA A 70 -15.52 -7.26 7.67
CA ALA A 70 -16.19 -8.10 6.67
C ALA A 70 -17.61 -8.52 7.10
N LEU A 71 -17.88 -8.52 8.41
CA LEU A 71 -19.16 -8.92 9.01
C LEU A 71 -20.11 -7.76 9.30
N GLU A 72 -19.69 -6.50 9.15
CA GLU A 72 -20.52 -5.34 9.47
C GLU A 72 -21.31 -4.81 8.24
N VAL A 73 -22.64 -4.75 8.38
CA VAL A 73 -23.61 -4.14 7.44
C VAL A 73 -24.19 -2.89 8.14
N PRO A 74 -24.31 -1.70 7.51
CA PRO A 74 -24.24 -1.41 6.07
C PRO A 74 -22.98 -0.65 5.64
N ARG A 75 -21.97 -0.54 6.50
CA ARG A 75 -20.79 0.27 6.23
C ARG A 75 -20.03 -0.25 4.99
N THR A 76 -19.75 0.66 4.06
CA THR A 76 -19.01 0.44 2.80
C THR A 76 -17.49 0.44 3.00
N PHE A 77 -16.99 0.29 4.23
CA PHE A 77 -15.58 0.50 4.52
C PHE A 77 -14.69 -0.52 3.80
N ARG A 78 -13.65 0.07 3.21
CA ARG A 78 -12.61 -0.45 2.32
C ARG A 78 -11.39 -0.77 3.18
N SER A 79 -10.29 -1.22 2.58
CA SER A 79 -9.00 -1.16 3.29
C SER A 79 -8.79 0.23 3.89
N GLU A 80 -8.69 0.28 5.22
CA GLU A 80 -8.73 1.53 5.98
C GLU A 80 -7.68 1.52 7.09
N PHE A 81 -7.02 2.68 7.21
CA PHE A 81 -6.26 3.17 8.34
C PHE A 81 -6.90 4.50 8.71
N ALA A 82 -7.26 4.70 9.97
CA ALA A 82 -8.00 5.89 10.38
C ALA A 82 -7.75 6.24 11.83
N ALA A 83 -7.48 7.52 12.07
CA ALA A 83 -7.68 8.16 13.35
C ALA A 83 -9.17 8.35 13.62
N VAL A 84 -9.66 7.76 14.71
CA VAL A 84 -11.08 7.83 15.10
C VAL A 84 -11.23 8.55 16.44
N THR A 85 -12.29 9.37 16.55
CA THR A 85 -12.66 10.08 17.78
C THR A 85 -14.20 10.17 17.88
N PRO A 86 -14.80 10.28 19.08
CA PRO A 86 -14.31 9.92 20.41
C PRO A 86 -14.66 8.46 20.81
N PRO A 87 -13.85 7.75 21.63
CA PRO A 87 -12.54 8.13 22.15
C PRO A 87 -11.43 8.03 21.07
N PRO A 88 -10.29 8.75 21.23
CA PRO A 88 -9.18 8.72 20.29
C PRO A 88 -8.63 7.29 20.15
N ALA A 89 -8.44 6.82 18.92
CA ALA A 89 -7.81 5.55 18.62
C ALA A 89 -7.25 5.56 17.18
N VAL A 90 -6.28 4.69 16.91
CA VAL A 90 -5.89 4.35 15.54
C VAL A 90 -6.55 3.03 15.18
N ARG A 91 -7.39 3.04 14.15
CA ARG A 91 -8.09 1.87 13.65
C ARG A 91 -7.45 1.41 12.35
N ILE A 92 -7.21 0.11 12.24
CA ILE A 92 -6.69 -0.55 11.04
C ILE A 92 -7.54 -1.78 10.74
N THR A 93 -7.97 -1.90 9.50
CA THR A 93 -8.71 -3.08 9.03
C THR A 93 -7.76 -4.20 8.60
N TRP A 94 -8.17 -5.45 8.75
CA TRP A 94 -7.39 -6.58 8.24
C TRP A 94 -7.22 -6.55 6.71
N ASN A 95 -8.23 -6.08 5.96
CA ASN A 95 -8.09 -5.78 4.53
C ASN A 95 -7.01 -4.71 4.28
N GLY A 96 -6.93 -3.67 5.12
CA GLY A 96 -5.89 -2.65 5.07
C GLY A 96 -4.49 -3.26 5.18
N LEU A 97 -4.26 -4.06 6.21
CA LEU A 97 -2.98 -4.76 6.40
C LEU A 97 -2.66 -5.70 5.23
N ALA A 98 -3.63 -6.51 4.81
CA ALA A 98 -3.42 -7.51 3.77
C ALA A 98 -3.13 -6.89 2.40
N SER A 99 -3.87 -5.84 2.05
CA SER A 99 -3.65 -5.07 0.83
C SER A 99 -2.29 -4.37 0.84
N LEU A 100 -1.93 -3.70 1.93
CA LEU A 100 -0.65 -3.00 2.05
C LEU A 100 0.54 -3.98 1.98
N TRP A 101 0.41 -5.16 2.61
CA TRP A 101 1.44 -6.21 2.53
C TRP A 101 1.60 -6.72 1.11
N ALA A 102 0.51 -7.08 0.42
CA ALA A 102 0.56 -7.56 -0.95
C ALA A 102 1.17 -6.51 -1.90
N PHE A 103 0.81 -5.23 -1.72
CA PHE A 103 1.40 -4.13 -2.48
C PHE A 103 2.91 -3.98 -2.22
N SER A 104 3.33 -4.07 -0.96
CA SER A 104 4.74 -3.96 -0.59
C SER A 104 5.60 -5.10 -1.14
N GLN A 105 5.04 -6.32 -1.19
CA GLN A 105 5.67 -7.45 -1.87
C GLN A 105 5.79 -7.21 -3.38
N ALA A 106 4.73 -6.69 -4.01
CA ALA A 106 4.73 -6.33 -5.42
C ALA A 106 5.80 -5.29 -5.76
N VAL A 107 5.94 -4.23 -4.95
CA VAL A 107 6.95 -3.18 -5.13
C VAL A 107 8.36 -3.76 -5.27
N VAL A 108 8.73 -4.71 -4.40
CA VAL A 108 10.07 -5.31 -4.42
C VAL A 108 10.23 -6.26 -5.60
N ARG A 109 9.21 -7.07 -5.88
CA ARG A 109 9.22 -8.08 -6.96
C ARG A 109 9.20 -7.49 -8.36
N VAL A 110 8.61 -6.32 -8.51
CA VAL A 110 8.60 -5.56 -9.76
C VAL A 110 9.84 -4.68 -9.86
N GLY A 111 10.12 -3.90 -8.82
CA GLY A 111 11.16 -2.89 -8.89
C GLY A 111 12.58 -3.46 -8.91
N ARG A 112 12.84 -4.57 -8.22
CA ARG A 112 14.19 -5.16 -8.19
C ARG A 112 14.65 -5.67 -9.57
N PRO A 113 13.87 -6.47 -10.32
CA PRO A 113 14.25 -6.85 -11.68
C PRO A 113 14.48 -5.65 -12.61
N MET A 114 13.66 -4.60 -12.49
CA MET A 114 13.84 -3.36 -13.27
C MET A 114 15.14 -2.64 -12.92
N PHE A 115 15.41 -2.48 -11.63
CA PHE A 115 16.62 -1.88 -11.10
C PHE A 115 17.90 -2.62 -11.50
N GLU A 116 17.87 -3.95 -11.46
CA GLU A 116 18.99 -4.81 -11.89
C GLU A 116 19.18 -4.74 -13.41
N ALA A 117 18.08 -4.82 -14.18
CA ALA A 117 18.15 -4.75 -15.63
C ALA A 117 18.73 -3.43 -16.13
N GLN A 118 18.32 -2.29 -15.53
CA GLN A 118 18.83 -0.96 -15.90
C GLN A 118 20.35 -0.85 -15.71
N ARG A 119 20.93 -1.51 -14.71
CA ARG A 119 22.38 -1.51 -14.44
C ARG A 119 23.19 -2.41 -15.37
N THR A 120 22.53 -3.37 -16.02
CA THR A 120 23.16 -4.30 -16.97
C THR A 120 22.86 -3.94 -18.42
N ALA A 121 21.95 -3.00 -18.65
CA ALA A 121 21.55 -2.57 -19.99
C ALA A 121 22.71 -1.85 -20.69
N ASP A 122 22.85 -2.09 -21.99
CA ASP A 122 23.70 -1.27 -22.84
C ASP A 122 23.06 0.13 -22.96
N PRO A 123 23.75 1.21 -22.54
CA PRO A 123 23.21 2.56 -22.60
C PRO A 123 22.81 3.01 -24.02
N THR A 124 23.33 2.32 -25.05
CA THR A 124 23.04 2.60 -26.46
C THR A 124 21.90 1.77 -27.05
N ALA A 125 21.44 0.72 -26.35
CA ALA A 125 20.48 -0.26 -26.88
C ALA A 125 19.00 0.02 -26.55
N GLY A 126 18.69 1.20 -26.02
CA GLY A 126 17.34 1.54 -25.55
C GLY A 126 16.97 0.87 -24.22
N PRO A 127 15.73 1.08 -23.72
CA PRO A 127 15.32 0.56 -22.41
C PRO A 127 15.35 -0.98 -22.36
N PRO A 128 15.78 -1.59 -21.24
CA PRO A 128 15.82 -3.05 -21.12
C PRO A 128 14.41 -3.64 -21.21
N GLN A 129 14.27 -4.70 -22.02
CA GLN A 129 13.04 -5.50 -22.06
C GLN A 129 13.12 -6.63 -21.04
N LEU A 130 12.16 -6.65 -20.11
CA LEU A 130 12.03 -7.72 -19.13
C LEU A 130 10.99 -8.73 -19.58
N ALA A 131 11.38 -10.01 -19.63
CA ALA A 131 10.43 -11.10 -19.79
C ALA A 131 9.57 -11.22 -18.53
N ILE A 132 8.25 -11.29 -18.70
CA ILE A 132 7.33 -11.56 -17.59
C ILE A 132 7.45 -13.03 -17.21
N GLY A 133 7.85 -13.28 -15.97
CA GLY A 133 7.95 -14.61 -15.38
C GLY A 133 8.61 -14.57 -13.99
N GLY A 134 8.48 -15.65 -13.23
CA GLY A 134 9.08 -15.77 -11.90
C GLY A 134 8.63 -14.67 -10.94
N GLU A 135 9.58 -14.02 -10.28
CA GLU A 135 9.32 -12.95 -9.30
C GLU A 135 8.50 -11.79 -9.89
N LEU A 136 8.74 -11.41 -11.16
CA LEU A 136 8.03 -10.31 -11.78
C LEU A 136 6.54 -10.64 -11.96
N GLU A 137 6.23 -11.86 -12.41
CA GLU A 137 4.84 -12.32 -12.55
C GLU A 137 4.13 -12.43 -11.19
N GLU A 138 4.81 -12.96 -10.18
CA GLU A 138 4.30 -12.99 -8.80
C GLU A 138 4.03 -11.58 -8.27
N GLY A 139 4.93 -10.63 -8.54
CA GLY A 139 4.75 -9.23 -8.17
C GLY A 139 3.51 -8.61 -8.81
N LEU A 140 3.26 -8.87 -10.09
CA LEU A 140 2.06 -8.41 -10.80
C LEU A 140 0.78 -9.03 -10.23
N HIS A 141 0.78 -10.33 -9.90
CA HIS A 141 -0.36 -10.96 -9.25
C HIS A 141 -0.62 -10.40 -7.85
N LEU A 142 0.42 -10.16 -7.05
CA LEU A 142 0.30 -9.55 -5.73
C LEU A 142 -0.19 -8.09 -5.80
N PHE A 143 0.19 -7.37 -6.85
CA PHE A 143 -0.35 -6.05 -7.14
C PHE A 143 -1.87 -6.10 -7.40
N GLU A 144 -2.33 -7.05 -8.23
CA GLU A 144 -3.76 -7.27 -8.47
C GLU A 144 -4.50 -7.66 -7.18
N LEU A 145 -3.93 -8.56 -6.37
CA LEU A 145 -4.49 -8.96 -5.09
C LEU A 145 -4.60 -7.77 -4.11
N SER A 146 -3.56 -6.93 -4.03
CA SER A 146 -3.62 -5.68 -3.26
C SER A 146 -4.81 -4.84 -3.68
N SER A 147 -5.00 -4.63 -4.97
CA SER A 147 -6.08 -3.83 -5.53
C SER A 147 -7.47 -4.41 -5.22
N ARG A 148 -7.59 -5.73 -5.30
CA ARG A 148 -8.82 -6.45 -4.95
C ARG A 148 -9.17 -6.34 -3.47
N LEU A 149 -8.21 -6.62 -2.59
CA LEU A 149 -8.36 -6.52 -1.13
C LEU A 149 -8.67 -5.07 -0.69
N SER A 150 -8.13 -4.09 -1.42
CA SER A 150 -8.35 -2.66 -1.15
C SER A 150 -9.77 -2.20 -1.49
N ARG A 151 -10.39 -2.80 -2.50
CA ARG A 151 -11.68 -2.40 -3.07
C ARG A 151 -12.86 -3.20 -2.53
N ASN A 152 -12.66 -4.49 -2.29
CA ASN A 152 -13.74 -5.42 -1.99
C ASN A 152 -13.58 -6.02 -0.59
N LYS A 153 -14.47 -5.58 0.33
CA LYS A 153 -14.50 -6.05 1.71
C LYS A 153 -14.85 -7.54 1.88
N PHE A 154 -15.43 -8.16 0.85
CA PHE A 154 -15.74 -9.59 0.84
C PHE A 154 -14.63 -10.43 0.22
N ASP A 155 -13.61 -9.79 -0.35
CA ASP A 155 -12.45 -10.51 -0.84
C ASP A 155 -11.60 -10.98 0.35
N GLY A 156 -11.02 -12.16 0.20
CA GLY A 156 -10.22 -12.81 1.24
C GLY A 156 -8.85 -13.17 0.71
N TRP A 157 -8.07 -13.84 1.55
CA TRP A 157 -6.83 -14.40 1.07
C TRP A 157 -7.08 -15.50 0.04
N VAL A 158 -6.21 -15.58 -0.95
CA VAL A 158 -6.32 -16.51 -2.10
C VAL A 158 -5.29 -17.61 -1.98
N ASP A 159 -5.65 -18.83 -2.41
CA ASP A 159 -4.81 -20.03 -2.20
C ASP A 159 -3.48 -20.01 -2.97
N TRP A 160 -3.40 -19.24 -4.07
CA TRP A 160 -2.17 -19.10 -4.84
C TRP A 160 -1.18 -18.12 -4.20
N ALA A 161 -1.65 -17.21 -3.32
CA ALA A 161 -0.79 -16.19 -2.74
C ALA A 161 0.02 -16.77 -1.58
N PRO A 162 1.31 -16.37 -1.45
CA PRO A 162 2.14 -16.80 -0.34
C PRO A 162 1.49 -16.44 1.00
N VAL A 163 1.53 -17.36 1.97
CA VAL A 163 1.07 -17.03 3.33
C VAL A 163 2.03 -16.00 3.93
N PRO A 164 1.53 -14.88 4.48
CA PRO A 164 2.36 -13.88 5.12
C PRO A 164 3.18 -14.48 6.27
N ASP A 165 4.49 -14.38 6.15
CA ASP A 165 5.45 -14.83 7.15
C ASP A 165 6.43 -13.70 7.48
N PRO A 166 6.46 -13.18 8.73
CA PRO A 166 7.40 -12.13 9.11
C PRO A 166 8.87 -12.57 9.05
N ASP A 167 9.14 -13.87 9.16
CA ASP A 167 10.49 -14.45 9.17
C ASP A 167 10.95 -14.91 7.76
N ALA A 168 10.19 -14.55 6.72
CA ALA A 168 10.49 -14.90 5.34
C ALA A 168 11.87 -14.39 4.90
N VAL A 169 12.48 -15.10 3.94
CA VAL A 169 13.80 -14.79 3.38
C VAL A 169 13.70 -14.30 1.93
N GLY A 170 14.82 -13.87 1.33
CA GLY A 170 14.88 -13.50 -0.09
C GLY A 170 14.03 -12.28 -0.45
N ALA A 171 13.30 -12.34 -1.57
CA ALA A 171 12.44 -11.26 -2.01
C ALA A 171 11.32 -10.95 -1.01
N SER A 172 10.79 -11.97 -0.33
CA SER A 172 9.77 -11.81 0.71
C SER A 172 10.26 -11.03 1.92
N LEU A 173 11.53 -11.19 2.31
CA LEU A 173 12.15 -10.34 3.34
C LEU A 173 12.19 -8.88 2.92
N GLY A 174 12.54 -8.62 1.66
CA GLY A 174 12.52 -7.27 1.09
C GLY A 174 11.12 -6.67 1.16
N GLY A 175 10.11 -7.41 0.72
CA GLY A 175 8.72 -6.97 0.78
C GLY A 175 8.21 -6.75 2.20
N ASN A 176 8.62 -7.58 3.18
CA ASN A 176 8.28 -7.38 4.59
C ASN A 176 8.89 -6.10 5.16
N ARG A 177 10.16 -5.81 4.84
CA ARG A 177 10.82 -4.57 5.28
C ARG A 177 10.14 -3.34 4.67
N THR A 178 9.77 -3.40 3.40
CA THR A 178 9.00 -2.34 2.74
C THR A 178 7.62 -2.18 3.39
N PHE A 179 6.93 -3.29 3.67
CA PHE A 179 5.63 -3.30 4.36
C PHE A 179 5.71 -2.67 5.74
N GLU A 180 6.71 -3.06 6.54
CA GLU A 180 6.92 -2.55 7.90
C GLU A 180 7.16 -1.03 7.90
N ASN A 181 7.99 -0.53 6.98
CA ASN A 181 8.21 0.90 6.83
C ASN A 181 6.95 1.65 6.35
N ALA A 182 6.22 1.09 5.38
CA ALA A 182 4.96 1.68 4.91
C ALA A 182 3.90 1.71 6.02
N LEU A 183 3.76 0.62 6.77
CA LEU A 183 2.87 0.50 7.93
C LEU A 183 3.23 1.55 9.00
N GLY A 184 4.51 1.66 9.33
CA GLY A 184 5.01 2.64 10.30
C GLY A 184 4.75 4.07 9.88
N TRP A 185 4.83 4.39 8.57
CA TRP A 185 4.50 5.73 8.08
C TRP A 185 3.00 6.01 8.17
N ILE A 186 2.14 5.09 7.73
CA ILE A 186 0.67 5.28 7.76
C ILE A 186 0.18 5.41 9.21
N MET A 187 0.68 4.60 10.15
CA MET A 187 0.33 4.77 11.57
C MET A 187 0.73 6.13 12.12
N ARG A 188 1.90 6.64 11.74
CA ARG A 188 2.35 7.99 12.10
C ARG A 188 1.45 9.06 11.48
N HIS A 189 0.98 8.88 10.26
CA HIS A 189 0.02 9.77 9.61
C HIS A 189 -1.29 9.85 10.43
N GLU A 190 -1.86 8.72 10.83
CA GLU A 190 -3.07 8.71 11.67
C GLU A 190 -2.82 9.35 13.05
N LEU A 191 -1.68 9.06 13.68
CA LEU A 191 -1.31 9.70 14.95
C LEU A 191 -1.12 11.22 14.77
N ALA A 192 -0.62 11.68 13.63
CA ALA A 192 -0.47 13.11 13.35
C ALA A 192 -1.83 13.81 13.30
N HIS A 193 -2.86 13.20 12.70
CA HIS A 193 -4.22 13.74 12.76
C HIS A 193 -4.73 13.94 14.19
N LEU A 194 -4.45 12.99 15.09
CA LEU A 194 -4.82 13.11 16.51
C LEU A 194 -4.00 14.19 17.22
N ARG A 195 -2.68 14.25 17.00
CA ARG A 195 -1.77 15.21 17.65
C ARG A 195 -2.00 16.64 17.22
N LEU A 196 -2.30 16.85 15.94
CA LEU A 196 -2.60 18.16 15.36
C LEU A 196 -4.07 18.55 15.56
N ASN A 197 -4.85 17.70 16.24
CA ASN A 197 -6.25 17.94 16.58
C ASN A 197 -7.14 18.19 15.35
N HIS A 198 -6.84 17.50 14.24
CA HIS A 198 -7.59 17.64 12.98
C HIS A 198 -9.07 17.24 13.11
N HIS A 199 -9.41 16.47 14.14
CA HIS A 199 -10.78 16.05 14.46
C HIS A 199 -11.59 17.07 15.29
N ALA A 200 -11.00 18.20 15.70
CA ALA A 200 -11.69 19.21 16.50
C ALA A 200 -12.87 19.85 15.77
N VAL A 201 -12.79 19.91 14.45
CA VAL A 201 -13.86 20.38 13.57
C VAL A 201 -14.48 19.15 12.93
N ALA A 202 -15.76 18.89 13.22
CA ALA A 202 -16.45 17.69 12.74
C ALA A 202 -16.57 17.65 11.21
N GLU A 203 -16.67 18.81 10.56
CA GLU A 203 -16.82 18.95 9.11
C GLU A 203 -15.95 20.14 8.62
N PRO A 204 -14.63 19.94 8.45
CA PRO A 204 -13.76 20.98 7.92
C PRO A 204 -14.13 21.35 6.49
N LEU A 205 -13.85 22.59 6.08
CA LEU A 205 -14.04 22.99 4.69
C LEU A 205 -13.11 22.16 3.78
N PRO A 206 -13.47 21.89 2.51
CA PRO A 206 -12.68 21.05 1.61
C PRO A 206 -11.19 21.41 1.51
N HIS A 207 -10.85 22.71 1.53
CA HIS A 207 -9.47 23.16 1.49
C HIS A 207 -8.72 22.94 2.82
N GLU A 208 -9.43 23.05 3.95
CA GLU A 208 -8.87 22.76 5.28
C GLU A 208 -8.61 21.27 5.43
N ALA A 209 -9.53 20.41 5.00
CA ALA A 209 -9.34 18.96 5.01
C ALA A 209 -8.09 18.54 4.20
N LYS A 210 -7.89 19.16 3.04
CA LYS A 210 -6.68 18.93 2.23
C LYS A 210 -5.41 19.39 2.91
N GLU A 211 -5.46 20.54 3.58
CA GLU A 211 -4.31 21.06 4.32
C GLU A 211 -3.99 20.19 5.54
N GLN A 212 -5.01 19.66 6.24
CA GLN A 212 -4.84 18.71 7.34
C GLN A 212 -4.11 17.43 6.88
N GLU A 213 -4.44 16.90 5.70
CA GLU A 213 -3.72 15.75 5.12
C GLU A 213 -2.25 16.07 4.84
N PHE A 214 -1.96 17.25 4.26
CA PHE A 214 -0.57 17.68 4.04
C PHE A 214 0.21 17.87 5.35
N GLN A 215 -0.44 18.40 6.39
CA GLN A 215 0.17 18.56 7.71
C GLN A 215 0.45 17.20 8.37
N ALA A 216 -0.49 16.25 8.27
CA ALA A 216 -0.31 14.90 8.77
C ALA A 216 0.82 14.16 8.02
N ASP A 217 0.89 14.29 6.69
CA ASP A 217 1.98 13.74 5.88
C ASP A 217 3.34 14.31 6.26
N ALA A 218 3.44 15.63 6.39
CA ALA A 218 4.67 16.31 6.77
C ALA A 218 5.14 15.89 8.16
N GLN A 219 4.22 15.79 9.13
CA GLN A 219 4.54 15.36 10.50
C GLN A 219 4.97 13.89 10.56
N ALA A 220 4.27 13.00 9.85
CA ALA A 220 4.62 11.59 9.78
C ALA A 220 5.98 11.36 9.11
N THR A 221 6.23 12.07 8.01
CA THR A 221 7.51 12.07 7.30
C THR A 221 8.62 12.59 8.19
N HIS A 222 8.39 13.67 8.94
CA HIS A 222 9.35 14.21 9.88
C HIS A 222 9.71 13.22 11.00
N TRP A 223 8.71 12.62 11.67
CA TRP A 223 8.93 11.62 12.71
C TRP A 223 9.72 10.42 12.19
N MET A 224 9.32 9.87 11.04
CA MET A 224 9.97 8.69 10.50
C MET A 224 11.36 9.00 9.93
N LYS A 225 11.60 10.19 9.37
CA LYS A 225 12.92 10.64 8.92
C LYS A 225 13.88 10.87 10.10
N GLY A 226 13.39 11.45 11.19
CA GLY A 226 14.21 11.83 12.34
C GLY A 226 15.37 12.74 11.93
N SER A 227 16.59 12.37 12.35
CA SER A 227 17.83 13.10 12.04
C SER A 227 18.57 12.60 10.80
N LEU A 228 18.00 11.66 10.04
CA LEU A 228 18.63 11.09 8.87
C LEU A 228 18.75 12.13 7.74
N GLN A 229 19.91 12.17 7.11
CA GLN A 229 20.23 13.12 6.04
C GLN A 229 21.26 12.53 5.08
N VAL A 230 21.21 13.01 3.84
CA VAL A 230 22.23 12.76 2.81
C VAL A 230 23.54 13.43 3.22
N ASP A 231 24.68 12.81 2.91
CA ASP A 231 25.99 13.44 3.04
C ASP A 231 26.17 14.48 1.90
N PRO A 232 26.25 15.79 2.19
CA PRO A 232 26.38 16.81 1.16
C PRO A 232 27.71 16.74 0.40
N GLY A 233 28.72 16.03 0.92
CA GLY A 233 30.01 15.83 0.26
C GLY A 233 30.09 14.56 -0.59
N ARG A 234 29.06 13.70 -0.60
CA ARG A 234 29.07 12.46 -1.38
C ARG A 234 28.99 12.76 -2.87
N ALA A 235 29.91 12.19 -3.65
CA ALA A 235 29.79 12.19 -5.10
C ALA A 235 28.67 11.25 -5.55
N LEU A 236 27.86 11.66 -6.54
CA LEU A 236 26.82 10.82 -7.12
C LEU A 236 27.40 9.49 -7.62
N GLU A 237 26.57 8.45 -7.62
CA GLU A 237 26.90 7.07 -8.04
C GLU A 237 27.94 6.35 -7.17
N THR A 238 28.45 7.00 -6.11
CA THR A 238 29.26 6.34 -5.09
C THR A 238 28.40 5.73 -4.00
N ARG A 239 28.93 4.69 -3.33
CA ARG A 239 28.20 3.97 -2.28
C ARG A 239 27.73 4.95 -1.18
N PRO A 240 26.41 5.03 -0.90
CA PRO A 240 25.89 5.84 0.20
C PRO A 240 26.38 5.37 1.58
N SER A 241 26.38 6.28 2.54
CA SER A 241 26.64 5.94 3.96
C SER A 241 25.51 5.08 4.53
N GLU A 242 25.75 4.36 5.64
CA GLU A 242 24.69 3.57 6.28
C GLU A 242 23.50 4.43 6.74
N THR A 243 23.75 5.68 7.15
CA THR A 243 22.71 6.67 7.48
C THR A 243 21.84 7.01 6.26
N GLU A 244 22.47 7.22 5.12
CA GLU A 244 21.76 7.50 3.87
C GLU A 244 21.00 6.27 3.36
N LEU A 245 21.59 5.07 3.47
CA LEU A 245 20.89 3.81 3.17
C LEU A 245 19.68 3.57 4.09
N ASP A 246 19.73 3.99 5.36
CA ASP A 246 18.56 3.95 6.24
C ASP A 246 17.49 4.95 5.79
N LEU A 247 17.88 6.17 5.41
CA LEU A 247 16.96 7.17 4.85
C LEU A 247 16.26 6.65 3.58
N GLU A 248 17.02 6.07 2.65
CA GLU A 248 16.49 5.48 1.41
C GLU A 248 15.50 4.34 1.69
N ARG A 249 15.81 3.46 2.65
CA ARG A 249 14.90 2.37 3.06
C ARG A 249 13.60 2.89 3.66
N ARG A 250 13.67 3.94 4.48
CA ARG A 250 12.47 4.57 5.06
C ARG A 250 11.67 5.28 3.99
N ALA A 251 12.32 6.07 3.13
CA ALA A 251 11.71 6.77 2.01
C ALA A 251 10.95 5.82 1.08
N LEU A 252 11.54 4.67 0.71
CA LEU A 252 10.84 3.66 -0.10
C LEU A 252 9.55 3.16 0.58
N GLY A 253 9.56 2.95 1.89
CA GLY A 253 8.35 2.58 2.62
C GLY A 253 7.30 3.68 2.63
N MET A 254 7.69 4.94 2.82
CA MET A 254 6.76 6.08 2.78
C MET A 254 6.13 6.24 1.38
N PHE A 255 6.95 6.16 0.33
CA PHE A 255 6.49 6.16 -1.06
C PHE A 255 5.56 4.98 -1.35
N THR A 256 5.87 3.80 -0.81
CA THR A 256 5.00 2.62 -0.91
C THR A 256 3.65 2.86 -0.24
N GLY A 257 3.62 3.47 0.94
CA GLY A 257 2.39 3.82 1.65
C GLY A 257 1.49 4.77 0.83
N LEU A 258 2.05 5.86 0.29
CA LEU A 258 1.29 6.79 -0.55
C LEU A 258 0.91 6.18 -1.91
N ALA A 259 1.80 5.44 -2.56
CA ALA A 259 1.48 4.77 -3.83
C ALA A 259 0.38 3.70 -3.63
N TRP A 260 0.33 3.06 -2.46
CA TRP A 260 -0.76 2.19 -2.09
C TRP A 260 -2.10 2.96 -2.02
N VAL A 261 -2.12 4.17 -1.44
CA VAL A 261 -3.29 5.07 -1.42
C VAL A 261 -3.73 5.46 -2.84
N ALA A 262 -2.79 5.64 -3.78
CA ALA A 262 -3.11 5.95 -5.17
C ALA A 262 -4.04 4.91 -5.83
N GLN A 263 -4.00 3.65 -5.39
CA GLN A 263 -4.89 2.59 -5.89
C GLN A 263 -6.37 2.89 -5.62
N PHE A 264 -6.67 3.72 -4.61
CA PHE A 264 -8.03 4.18 -4.30
C PHE A 264 -8.47 5.31 -5.25
N GLU A 265 -7.55 6.18 -5.67
CA GLU A 265 -7.82 7.29 -6.59
C GLU A 265 -7.97 6.84 -8.05
N LEU A 266 -7.33 5.72 -8.42
CA LEU A 266 -7.45 5.06 -9.72
C LEU A 266 -8.80 4.32 -9.90
N VAL A 267 -9.78 4.57 -9.03
CA VAL A 267 -11.14 4.04 -9.12
C VAL A 267 -12.11 5.20 -9.35
N PRO A 268 -13.10 5.07 -10.26
CA PRO A 268 -14.08 6.12 -10.54
C PRO A 268 -15.08 6.29 -9.38
N HIS A 269 -14.67 7.00 -8.32
CA HIS A 269 -15.57 7.49 -7.27
C HIS A 269 -15.65 9.03 -7.23
N GLY A 270 -15.20 9.71 -8.29
CA GLY A 270 -15.09 11.17 -8.32
C GLY A 270 -13.93 11.67 -7.45
N ASN A 271 -13.54 12.94 -7.63
CA ASN A 271 -12.57 13.56 -6.74
C ASN A 271 -13.09 13.49 -5.30
N SER A 272 -12.28 13.01 -4.37
CA SER A 272 -12.52 13.38 -2.99
C SER A 272 -12.40 14.90 -2.91
N SER A 273 -13.47 15.58 -2.50
CA SER A 273 -13.41 17.01 -2.22
C SER A 273 -12.52 17.29 -1.01
N THR A 274 -12.26 16.28 -0.16
CA THR A 274 -11.60 16.42 1.14
C THR A 274 -10.17 15.90 1.18
N HIS A 275 -9.75 15.03 0.26
CA HIS A 275 -8.36 14.54 0.21
C HIS A 275 -7.58 15.20 -0.94
N PRO A 276 -6.31 15.58 -0.72
CA PRO A 276 -5.49 16.11 -1.79
C PRO A 276 -5.06 14.98 -2.73
N PRO A 277 -4.85 15.27 -4.02
CA PRO A 277 -4.37 14.29 -4.98
C PRO A 277 -3.07 13.62 -4.53
N VAL A 278 -2.95 12.28 -4.65
CA VAL A 278 -1.78 11.54 -4.12
C VAL A 278 -0.45 11.98 -4.74
N MET A 279 -0.43 12.40 -6.01
CA MET A 279 0.80 12.90 -6.62
C MET A 279 1.34 14.18 -5.96
N ASP A 280 0.45 15.06 -5.47
CA ASP A 280 0.85 16.27 -4.76
C ASP A 280 1.45 15.91 -3.39
N ARG A 281 0.89 14.90 -2.72
CA ARG A 281 1.40 14.35 -1.44
C ARG A 281 2.79 13.77 -1.62
N ILE A 282 2.99 12.94 -2.65
CA ILE A 282 4.31 12.33 -2.97
C ILE A 282 5.34 13.41 -3.33
N GLY A 283 4.96 14.40 -4.15
CA GLY A 283 5.86 15.50 -4.53
C GLY A 283 6.35 16.31 -3.32
N ARG A 284 5.48 16.63 -2.37
CA ARG A 284 5.87 17.29 -1.11
C ARG A 284 6.78 16.40 -0.27
N MET A 285 6.45 15.11 -0.14
CA MET A 285 7.27 14.15 0.60
C MET A 285 8.69 14.03 0.02
N ILE A 286 8.87 14.02 -1.31
CA ILE A 286 10.19 14.05 -1.95
C ILE A 286 10.96 15.31 -1.52
N GLY A 287 10.29 16.47 -1.50
CA GLY A 287 10.87 17.73 -1.03
C GLY A 287 11.32 17.69 0.44
N ASP A 288 10.51 17.10 1.31
CA ASP A 288 10.78 17.00 2.75
C ASP A 288 11.91 16.01 3.07
N LEU A 289 11.98 14.90 2.34
CA LEU A 289 13.01 13.88 2.53
C LEU A 289 14.40 14.40 2.13
N ARG A 290 14.49 15.29 1.11
CA ARG A 290 15.76 15.83 0.58
C ARG A 290 16.75 14.71 0.25
N LEU A 291 16.26 13.69 -0.46
CA LEU A 291 17.07 12.56 -0.91
C LEU A 291 18.18 13.02 -1.87
N ALA A 292 19.13 12.15 -2.21
CA ALA A 292 20.13 12.47 -3.21
C ALA A 292 19.54 12.40 -4.62
N ASP A 293 20.21 13.01 -5.60
CA ASP A 293 19.75 13.01 -6.99
C ASP A 293 19.78 11.60 -7.62
N ASP A 294 20.68 10.74 -7.15
CA ASP A 294 20.79 9.32 -7.48
C ASP A 294 20.02 8.40 -6.49
N SER A 295 18.96 8.93 -5.84
CA SER A 295 18.18 8.22 -4.83
C SER A 295 17.56 6.91 -5.34
N PHE A 296 17.87 5.83 -4.62
CA PHE A 296 17.30 4.50 -4.81
C PHE A 296 15.76 4.49 -4.66
N ALA A 297 15.24 5.16 -3.64
CA ALA A 297 13.80 5.20 -3.38
C ALA A 297 13.04 5.92 -4.49
N CYS A 298 13.60 7.01 -5.02
CA CYS A 298 13.03 7.71 -6.18
C CYS A 298 13.06 6.85 -7.45
N GLU A 299 14.18 6.17 -7.72
CA GLU A 299 14.31 5.23 -8.85
C GLU A 299 13.23 4.13 -8.77
N MET A 300 13.09 3.49 -7.61
CA MET A 300 12.09 2.46 -7.36
C MET A 300 10.64 2.98 -7.49
N LEU A 301 10.35 4.17 -7.00
CA LEU A 301 9.04 4.80 -7.15
C LEU A 301 8.68 5.00 -8.64
N SER A 302 9.65 5.38 -9.47
CA SER A 302 9.43 5.54 -10.91
C SER A 302 9.04 4.22 -11.58
N TYR A 303 9.72 3.12 -11.21
CA TYR A 303 9.47 1.78 -11.73
C TYR A 303 8.10 1.24 -11.32
N VAL A 304 7.77 1.37 -10.04
CA VAL A 304 6.46 0.96 -9.53
C VAL A 304 5.36 1.73 -10.24
N THR A 305 5.50 3.06 -10.33
CA THR A 305 4.49 3.91 -10.97
C THR A 305 4.31 3.58 -12.45
N LYS A 306 5.40 3.29 -13.18
CA LYS A 306 5.31 2.81 -14.56
C LYS A 306 4.40 1.58 -14.65
N VAL A 307 4.61 0.60 -13.78
CA VAL A 307 3.77 -0.61 -13.75
C VAL A 307 2.32 -0.30 -13.34
N LEU A 308 2.11 0.67 -12.44
CA LEU A 308 0.77 1.10 -12.03
C LEU A 308 -0.06 1.67 -13.18
N VAL A 309 0.55 2.44 -14.08
CA VAL A 309 -0.21 3.34 -14.98
C VAL A 309 0.04 3.12 -16.47
N ASP A 310 1.23 2.65 -16.84
CA ASP A 310 1.67 2.56 -18.23
C ASP A 310 2.80 1.52 -18.38
N PRO A 311 2.50 0.23 -18.13
CA PRO A 311 3.50 -0.83 -18.18
C PRO A 311 4.08 -1.02 -19.59
N GLU A 312 3.30 -0.71 -20.63
CA GLU A 312 3.68 -0.88 -22.04
C GLU A 312 4.28 0.39 -22.67
N GLY A 313 4.09 1.57 -22.07
CA GLY A 313 4.59 2.81 -22.63
C GLY A 313 6.11 2.93 -22.55
N VAL A 314 6.70 3.72 -23.45
CA VAL A 314 8.14 4.01 -23.43
C VAL A 314 8.42 5.12 -22.42
N TRP A 315 9.24 4.82 -21.41
CA TRP A 315 9.61 5.78 -20.35
C TRP A 315 11.14 5.86 -20.22
N PRO A 316 11.72 7.08 -20.17
CA PRO A 316 11.15 8.37 -20.57
C PRO A 316 11.03 8.50 -22.11
N PRO A 317 10.21 9.44 -22.63
CA PRO A 317 9.96 9.61 -24.06
C PRO A 317 11.10 10.31 -24.82
N ASP A 318 12.06 10.95 -24.14
CA ASP A 318 13.22 11.64 -24.73
C ASP A 318 14.53 11.25 -24.01
N GLN A 319 15.66 11.35 -24.73
CA GLN A 319 16.95 10.68 -24.46
C GLN A 319 17.80 11.23 -23.29
N GLU A 320 17.35 12.26 -22.57
CA GLU A 320 17.95 12.58 -21.27
C GLU A 320 17.06 11.95 -20.21
N VAL A 321 17.58 10.93 -19.51
CA VAL A 321 16.99 10.55 -18.22
C VAL A 321 17.63 11.50 -17.21
N PRO A 322 16.91 12.54 -16.77
CA PRO A 322 17.38 13.38 -15.67
C PRO A 322 17.49 12.54 -14.38
N THR A 323 17.90 13.14 -13.28
CA THR A 323 18.23 12.44 -12.02
C THR A 323 17.13 11.46 -11.56
N ALA A 324 17.41 10.52 -10.65
CA ALA A 324 16.40 9.58 -10.14
C ALA A 324 15.17 10.30 -9.57
N LYS A 325 15.36 11.50 -9.00
CA LYS A 325 14.26 12.37 -8.57
C LYS A 325 13.41 12.87 -9.74
N ASP A 326 14.03 13.30 -10.81
CA ASP A 326 13.32 13.81 -11.98
C ASP A 326 12.50 12.68 -12.64
N ALA A 327 13.05 11.46 -12.69
CA ALA A 327 12.30 10.28 -13.12
C ALA A 327 11.08 9.99 -12.21
N ALA A 328 11.22 10.14 -10.90
CA ALA A 328 10.11 10.02 -9.96
C ALA A 328 9.04 11.12 -10.15
N MET A 329 9.46 12.36 -10.40
CA MET A 329 8.53 13.48 -10.65
C MET A 329 7.77 13.31 -11.97
N GLU A 330 8.42 12.86 -13.05
CA GLU A 330 7.76 12.51 -14.31
C GLU A 330 6.76 11.37 -14.10
N ALA A 331 7.13 10.36 -13.30
CA ALA A 331 6.22 9.28 -12.94
C ALA A 331 4.96 9.80 -12.24
N MET A 332 5.10 10.76 -11.32
CA MET A 332 3.98 11.41 -10.65
C MET A 332 3.09 12.22 -11.61
N PHE A 333 3.69 12.91 -12.58
CA PHE A 333 2.94 13.61 -13.62
C PHE A 333 2.09 12.63 -14.46
N ARG A 334 2.66 11.47 -14.82
CA ARG A 334 1.94 10.42 -15.57
C ARG A 334 0.84 9.77 -14.74
N LEU A 335 1.08 9.50 -13.46
CA LEU A 335 0.06 9.04 -12.54
C LEU A 335 -1.12 10.03 -12.48
N SER A 336 -0.84 11.33 -12.41
CA SER A 336 -1.87 12.37 -12.46
C SER A 336 -2.72 12.30 -13.73
N ARG A 337 -2.08 12.16 -14.89
CA ARG A 337 -2.77 12.01 -16.17
C ARG A 337 -3.62 10.74 -16.24
N ALA A 338 -3.11 9.61 -15.77
CA ALA A 338 -3.84 8.36 -15.72
C ALA A 338 -5.09 8.48 -14.82
N VAL A 339 -4.91 9.02 -13.61
CA VAL A 339 -6.01 9.30 -12.69
C VAL A 339 -7.05 10.25 -13.32
N ALA A 340 -6.62 11.26 -14.08
CA ALA A 340 -7.54 12.15 -14.80
C ALA A 340 -8.28 11.44 -15.95
N ALA A 341 -7.62 10.54 -16.68
CA ALA A 341 -8.22 9.77 -17.76
C ALA A 341 -9.30 8.79 -17.28
N PHE A 342 -9.13 8.17 -16.11
CA PHE A 342 -10.17 7.33 -15.48
C PHE A 342 -11.40 8.12 -14.98
N LYS A 343 -11.33 9.45 -14.97
CA LYS A 343 -12.41 10.35 -14.48
C LYS A 343 -13.27 10.95 -15.59
N GLY A 344 -12.82 10.90 -16.86
CA GLY A 344 -13.52 11.45 -18.03
C GLY A 344 -14.39 10.43 -18.73
#